data_AF-A0A1S2UYP6-F1
#
_entry.id   AF-A0A1S2UYP6-F1
#
_cell.length_a   1.000
_cell.length_b   1.000
_cell.length_c   1.000
_cell.angle_alpha   90.00
_cell.angle_beta   90.00
_cell.angle_gamma   90.00
#
_symmetry.space_group_name_H-M   'P 1'
#
loop_
_entity.id
_entity.type
_entity.pdbx_description
1 polymer ?
#
loop_
_entity_poly.entity_id
_entity_poly.type
_entity_poly.pdbx_seq_one_letter_code
_entity_poly.pdbx_strand_id
1 'polypeptide(L)'
;MDRAFAAGKHHQWIRTSTIGGVLDMPIGRQLIISNYLFNDVQSFVRSISEELLLSNVKEKVVQKSPKNSVGAKKDVCRQKIIQLFDLKPNLTIDYLWLKAYQATLWLYANDKSWLDAKLSSTSVNVVKANAVADDRDQEFAEIIQRGVIRLYCISKSQVRVNIGNMLSLLPKKIVPNLRERKLAFPLVTAQLEKNLESLWHFRLRRVVWAISEMHRLKRAPNITSLNLLSTVPNQAWTALVEHFEWDLEKFMSHGVEPESLLAKTGVSWQWDGPPGKSAAMGGRSYVPIRKEIL
;
A
#
# COMPACT_ATOMS: atom_id res chain seq x y z
N MET A 1 -10.64 3.99 -25.72
CA MET A 1 -10.67 2.60 -25.21
C MET A 1 -10.20 2.55 -23.76
N ASP A 2 -10.74 1.65 -22.94
CA ASP A 2 -10.30 1.42 -21.55
C ASP A 2 -8.84 0.92 -21.50
N ARG A 3 -8.03 1.52 -20.61
CA ARG A 3 -6.58 1.25 -20.54
C ARG A 3 -6.24 -0.16 -20.07
N ALA A 4 -7.08 -0.80 -19.25
CA ALA A 4 -6.82 -2.16 -18.80
C ALA A 4 -7.14 -3.18 -19.90
N PHE A 5 -8.19 -2.90 -20.69
CA PHE A 5 -8.50 -3.67 -21.89
C PHE A 5 -7.36 -3.57 -22.92
N ALA A 6 -6.90 -2.35 -23.21
CA ALA A 6 -5.78 -2.12 -24.14
C ALA A 6 -4.46 -2.77 -23.69
N ALA A 7 -4.31 -3.05 -22.38
CA ALA A 7 -3.16 -3.73 -21.80
C ALA A 7 -3.33 -5.26 -21.69
N GLY A 8 -4.33 -5.85 -22.34
CA GLY A 8 -4.55 -7.30 -22.39
C GLY A 8 -5.15 -7.91 -21.11
N LYS A 9 -5.62 -7.09 -20.16
CA LYS A 9 -6.14 -7.56 -18.87
C LYS A 9 -7.63 -7.88 -18.94
N HIS A 10 -8.00 -8.92 -19.68
CA HIS A 10 -9.39 -9.28 -19.95
C HIS A 10 -10.09 -10.00 -18.77
N HIS A 11 -9.35 -10.84 -18.02
CA HIS A 11 -9.92 -11.76 -17.02
C HIS A 11 -10.48 -11.10 -15.74
N GLN A 12 -10.32 -9.79 -15.56
CA GLN A 12 -10.92 -9.02 -14.45
C GLN A 12 -11.41 -7.65 -14.92
N TRP A 13 -11.69 -7.54 -16.22
CA TRP A 13 -12.05 -6.27 -16.82
C TRP A 13 -13.44 -5.80 -16.37
N ILE A 14 -14.39 -6.73 -16.30
CA ILE A 14 -15.72 -6.50 -15.71
C ILE A 14 -15.71 -7.11 -14.30
N ARG A 15 -15.97 -6.28 -13.29
CA ARG A 15 -16.13 -6.71 -11.91
C ARG A 15 -17.56 -6.40 -11.48
N THR A 16 -18.26 -7.42 -11.00
CA THR A 16 -19.64 -7.31 -10.50
C THR A 16 -19.72 -7.37 -8.98
N SER A 17 -18.57 -7.31 -8.30
CA SER A 17 -18.50 -7.22 -6.84
C SER A 17 -19.14 -5.93 -6.34
N THR A 18 -19.73 -5.96 -5.15
CA THR A 18 -20.29 -4.78 -4.49
C THR A 18 -19.56 -4.50 -3.17
N ILE A 19 -19.30 -3.23 -2.89
CA ILE A 19 -18.76 -2.74 -1.61
C ILE A 19 -19.76 -1.73 -1.06
N GLY A 20 -20.36 -2.02 0.09
CA GLY A 20 -21.36 -1.15 0.71
C GLY A 20 -22.64 -0.95 -0.14
N GLY A 21 -23.01 -1.94 -0.97
CA GLY A 21 -24.17 -1.87 -1.86
C GLY A 21 -23.91 -1.14 -3.18
N VAL A 22 -22.73 -0.56 -3.38
CA VAL A 22 -22.32 0.07 -4.64
C VAL A 22 -21.45 -0.90 -5.44
N LEU A 23 -21.64 -0.93 -6.76
CA LEU A 23 -20.84 -1.75 -7.67
C LEU A 23 -19.37 -1.29 -7.65
N ASP A 24 -18.46 -2.20 -7.29
CA ASP A 24 -17.01 -1.98 -7.27
C ASP A 24 -16.43 -2.10 -8.69
N MET A 25 -16.78 -1.12 -9.52
CA MET A 25 -16.32 -1.04 -10.91
C MET A 25 -16.07 0.41 -11.33
N PRO A 26 -14.98 0.72 -12.06
CA PRO A 26 -14.75 2.06 -12.60
C PRO A 26 -15.92 2.56 -13.47
N ILE A 27 -16.33 3.81 -13.26
CA ILE A 27 -17.48 4.42 -13.95
C ILE A 27 -17.40 4.33 -15.48
N GLY A 28 -16.20 4.45 -16.07
CA GLY A 28 -16.03 4.33 -17.52
C GLY A 28 -16.45 2.96 -18.07
N ARG A 29 -16.27 1.88 -17.29
CA ARG A 29 -16.71 0.54 -17.68
C ARG A 29 -18.20 0.34 -17.46
N GLN A 30 -18.75 0.97 -16.43
CA GLN A 30 -20.20 1.04 -16.24
C GLN A 30 -20.85 1.69 -17.46
N LEU A 31 -20.32 2.82 -17.92
CA LEU A 31 -20.81 3.53 -19.11
C LEU A 31 -20.65 2.71 -20.40
N ILE A 32 -19.54 1.97 -20.57
CA ILE A 32 -19.35 1.09 -21.74
C ILE A 32 -20.39 -0.04 -21.75
N ILE A 33 -20.63 -0.66 -20.59
CA ILE A 33 -21.64 -1.72 -20.47
C ILE A 33 -23.04 -1.16 -20.68
N SER A 34 -23.37 0.00 -20.09
CA SER A 34 -24.65 0.67 -20.35
C SER A 34 -24.82 1.01 -21.82
N ASN A 35 -23.79 1.53 -22.48
CA ASN A 35 -23.84 1.80 -23.92
C ASN A 35 -23.99 0.50 -24.73
N TYR A 36 -23.37 -0.60 -24.33
CA TYR A 36 -23.54 -1.88 -25.00
C TYR A 36 -24.95 -2.46 -24.83
N LEU A 37 -25.51 -2.36 -23.63
CA LEU A 37 -26.82 -2.95 -23.30
C LEU A 37 -27.99 -2.12 -23.85
N PHE A 38 -27.87 -0.80 -23.81
CA PHE A 38 -28.99 0.11 -24.12
C PHE A 38 -28.78 0.88 -25.43
N ASN A 39 -27.58 0.84 -26.01
CA ASN A 39 -27.17 1.43 -27.30
C ASN A 39 -27.26 2.96 -27.40
N ASP A 40 -28.26 3.57 -26.76
CA ASP A 40 -28.48 5.00 -26.71
C ASP A 40 -28.89 5.45 -25.29
N VAL A 41 -28.69 6.75 -25.02
CA VAL A 41 -28.94 7.35 -23.70
C VAL A 41 -30.43 7.38 -23.36
N GLN A 42 -31.31 7.55 -24.35
CA GLN A 42 -32.76 7.65 -24.12
C GLN A 42 -33.34 6.30 -23.69
N SER A 43 -32.91 5.22 -24.34
CA SER A 43 -33.26 3.85 -23.98
C SER A 43 -32.76 3.50 -22.57
N PHE A 44 -31.54 3.89 -22.21
CA PHE A 44 -31.02 3.72 -20.85
C PHE A 44 -31.84 4.46 -19.80
N VAL A 45 -32.13 5.75 -20.02
CA VAL A 45 -32.91 6.58 -19.08
C VAL A 45 -34.34 6.05 -18.94
N ARG A 46 -34.96 5.62 -20.05
CA ARG A 46 -36.28 4.99 -20.04
C ARG A 46 -36.28 3.71 -19.21
N SER A 47 -35.34 2.79 -19.43
CA SER A 47 -35.27 1.53 -18.68
C SER A 47 -34.99 1.74 -17.19
N ILE A 48 -34.16 2.72 -16.82
CA ILE A 48 -33.96 3.10 -15.41
C ILE A 48 -35.24 3.68 -14.81
N SER A 49 -35.97 4.50 -15.57
CA SER A 49 -37.22 5.10 -15.08
C SER A 49 -38.30 4.04 -14.91
N GLU A 50 -38.41 3.07 -15.82
CA GLU A 50 -39.29 1.90 -15.73
C GLU A 50 -38.93 1.03 -14.51
N GLU A 51 -37.64 0.77 -14.27
CA GLU A 51 -37.18 0.04 -13.08
C GLU A 51 -37.39 0.81 -11.77
N LEU A 52 -37.20 2.14 -11.74
CA LEU A 52 -37.50 2.98 -10.57
C LEU A 52 -39.01 2.96 -10.24
N LEU A 53 -39.87 2.97 -11.27
CA LEU A 53 -41.31 2.81 -11.10
C LEU A 53 -41.66 1.43 -10.53
N LEU A 54 -40.99 0.37 -10.98
CA LEU A 54 -41.14 -1.00 -10.44
C LEU A 54 -40.54 -1.16 -9.04
N SER A 55 -39.46 -0.43 -8.73
CA SER A 55 -38.77 -0.41 -7.43
C SER A 55 -39.62 0.26 -6.35
N ASN A 56 -40.32 1.34 -6.72
CA ASN A 56 -41.24 2.04 -5.82
C ASN A 56 -42.48 1.21 -5.47
N VAL A 57 -42.79 0.15 -6.24
CA VAL A 57 -43.88 -0.80 -5.95
C VAL A 57 -43.44 -1.92 -4.99
N LYS A 58 -42.14 -1.99 -4.63
CA LYS A 58 -41.62 -2.91 -3.61
C LYS A 58 -40.83 -2.17 -2.55
N GLU A 59 -41.51 -1.32 -1.79
CA GLU A 59 -41.23 -1.28 -0.35
C GLU A 59 -41.61 -2.66 0.22
N LYS A 60 -40.68 -3.61 0.09
CA LYS A 60 -40.69 -4.80 0.94
C LYS A 60 -40.51 -4.28 2.35
N VAL A 61 -41.63 -4.20 3.06
CA VAL A 61 -41.72 -4.32 4.51
C VAL A 61 -40.56 -5.18 4.97
N VAL A 62 -39.57 -4.54 5.60
CA VAL A 62 -38.54 -5.25 6.34
C VAL A 62 -39.29 -5.92 7.47
N GLN A 63 -39.74 -7.16 7.23
CA GLN A 63 -40.13 -8.05 8.28
C GLN A 63 -38.92 -8.15 9.20
N LYS A 64 -39.02 -7.53 10.38
CA LYS A 64 -38.10 -7.78 11.49
C LYS A 64 -38.14 -9.28 11.74
N SER A 65 -37.17 -10.00 11.18
CA SER A 65 -36.90 -11.37 11.57
C SER A 65 -36.76 -11.42 13.10
N PRO A 66 -37.28 -12.45 13.78
CA PRO A 66 -37.31 -12.51 15.23
C PRO A 66 -35.91 -12.28 15.81
N LYS A 67 -35.84 -11.59 16.95
CA LYS A 67 -34.63 -11.17 17.68
C LYS A 67 -33.68 -12.32 18.12
N ASN A 68 -33.86 -13.54 17.61
CA ASN A 68 -33.10 -14.74 17.97
C ASN A 68 -31.90 -15.03 17.04
N SER A 69 -31.66 -14.25 15.98
CA SER A 69 -30.60 -14.56 14.98
C SER A 69 -29.20 -14.02 15.32
N VAL A 70 -29.07 -13.09 16.26
CA VAL A 70 -27.76 -12.52 16.64
C VAL A 70 -26.92 -13.54 17.42
N GLY A 71 -27.55 -14.35 18.28
CA GLY A 71 -26.87 -15.44 19.00
C GLY A 71 -26.33 -16.51 18.06
N ALA A 72 -27.15 -16.98 17.11
CA ALA A 72 -26.75 -18.01 16.15
C ALA A 72 -25.57 -17.57 15.26
N LYS A 73 -25.55 -16.32 14.78
CA LYS A 73 -24.42 -15.80 14.00
C LYS A 73 -23.14 -15.64 14.83
N LYS A 74 -23.28 -15.24 16.11
CA LYS A 74 -22.17 -15.14 17.06
C LYS A 74 -21.49 -16.49 17.25
N ASP A 75 -22.27 -17.54 17.51
CA ASP A 75 -21.75 -18.88 17.76
C ASP A 75 -21.09 -19.47 16.52
N VAL A 76 -21.68 -19.29 15.33
CA VAL A 76 -21.06 -19.73 14.06
C VAL A 76 -19.72 -19.03 13.80
N CYS A 77 -19.63 -17.73 14.04
CA CYS A 77 -18.36 -17.00 13.87
C CYS A 77 -17.31 -17.46 14.89
N ARG A 78 -17.70 -17.63 16.16
CA ARG A 78 -16.81 -18.14 17.21
C ARG A 78 -16.30 -19.55 16.90
N GLN A 79 -17.18 -20.46 16.48
CA GLN A 79 -16.82 -21.84 16.10
C GLN A 79 -15.83 -21.89 14.95
N LYS A 80 -16.01 -21.04 13.91
CA LYS A 80 -15.06 -20.94 12.79
C LYS A 80 -13.65 -20.56 13.26
N ILE A 81 -13.54 -19.65 14.21
CA ILE A 81 -12.26 -19.22 14.78
C ILE A 81 -11.69 -20.32 15.69
N ILE A 82 -12.52 -20.95 16.53
CA ILE A 82 -12.10 -22.09 17.39
C ILE A 82 -11.50 -23.22 16.55
N GLN A 83 -12.17 -23.64 15.47
CA GLN A 83 -11.64 -24.67 14.56
C GLN A 83 -10.29 -24.31 13.96
N LEU A 84 -10.07 -23.03 13.64
CA LEU A 84 -8.75 -22.58 13.18
C LEU A 84 -7.71 -22.73 14.28
N PHE A 85 -8.04 -22.33 15.51
CA PHE A 85 -7.18 -22.52 16.70
C PHE A 85 -6.85 -23.98 16.99
N ASP A 86 -7.81 -24.89 16.82
CA ASP A 86 -7.56 -26.33 16.97
C ASP A 86 -6.59 -26.86 15.91
N LEU A 87 -6.67 -26.35 14.68
CA LEU A 87 -5.76 -26.72 13.58
C LEU A 87 -4.35 -26.12 13.71
N LYS A 88 -4.21 -24.97 14.35
CA LYS A 88 -2.92 -24.29 14.53
C LYS A 88 -2.90 -23.53 15.86
N PRO A 89 -2.23 -24.07 16.90
CA PRO A 89 -2.25 -23.46 18.23
C PRO A 89 -1.62 -22.05 18.30
N ASN A 90 -0.84 -21.59 17.32
CA ASN A 90 -0.18 -20.27 17.36
C ASN A 90 -0.63 -19.38 16.19
N LEU A 91 -1.90 -18.99 16.16
CA LEU A 91 -2.45 -18.13 15.10
C LEU A 91 -2.33 -16.65 15.43
N THR A 92 -2.00 -15.86 14.42
CA THR A 92 -2.06 -14.40 14.48
C THR A 92 -3.39 -13.89 13.94
N ILE A 93 -3.77 -12.67 14.34
CA ILE A 93 -4.95 -11.99 13.80
C ILE A 93 -4.87 -11.82 12.27
N ASP A 94 -3.68 -11.60 11.71
CA ASP A 94 -3.45 -11.52 10.26
C ASP A 94 -3.82 -12.82 9.55
N TYR A 95 -3.56 -13.96 10.18
CA TYR A 95 -3.94 -15.26 9.65
C TYR A 95 -5.46 -15.45 9.66
N LEU A 96 -6.14 -14.95 10.69
CA LEU A 96 -7.61 -14.96 10.76
C LEU A 96 -8.22 -14.08 9.67
N TRP A 97 -7.65 -12.89 9.41
CA TRP A 97 -8.05 -12.05 8.29
C TRP A 97 -7.88 -12.75 6.93
N LEU A 98 -6.82 -13.53 6.77
CA LEU A 98 -6.56 -14.26 5.53
C LEU A 98 -7.49 -15.46 5.32
N LYS A 99 -7.78 -16.24 6.38
CA LYS A 99 -8.48 -17.54 6.28
C LYS A 99 -9.94 -17.52 6.70
N ALA A 100 -10.35 -16.55 7.51
CA ALA A 100 -11.70 -16.40 8.03
C ALA A 100 -12.13 -14.92 8.05
N TYR A 101 -11.91 -14.22 6.93
CA TYR A 101 -12.19 -12.78 6.80
C TYR A 101 -13.57 -12.38 7.33
N GLN A 102 -14.65 -13.04 6.88
CA GLN A 102 -16.01 -12.68 7.25
C GLN A 102 -16.31 -12.90 8.74
N ALA A 103 -15.81 -13.99 9.32
CA ALA A 103 -15.97 -14.25 10.75
C ALA A 103 -15.14 -13.28 11.59
N THR A 104 -13.92 -12.96 11.15
CA THR A 104 -13.02 -12.00 11.81
C THR A 104 -13.60 -10.60 11.76
N LEU A 105 -14.12 -10.16 10.61
CA LEU A 105 -14.77 -8.87 10.44
C LEU A 105 -15.98 -8.73 11.36
N TRP A 106 -16.84 -9.76 11.39
CA TRP A 106 -18.03 -9.74 12.23
C TRP A 106 -17.69 -9.70 13.72
N LEU A 107 -16.75 -10.54 14.17
CA LEU A 107 -16.31 -10.56 15.58
C LEU A 107 -15.59 -9.26 15.96
N TYR A 108 -14.78 -8.68 15.06
CA TYR A 108 -14.10 -7.41 15.32
C TYR A 108 -15.10 -6.26 15.51
N ALA A 109 -16.23 -6.28 14.79
CA ALA A 109 -17.27 -5.26 14.90
C ALA A 109 -18.26 -5.49 16.06
N ASN A 110 -18.54 -6.75 16.44
CA ASN A 110 -19.65 -7.08 17.35
C ASN A 110 -19.21 -7.76 18.67
N ASP A 111 -18.02 -8.35 18.73
CA ASP A 111 -17.57 -9.19 19.86
C ASP A 111 -16.03 -9.18 20.01
N LYS A 112 -15.44 -7.98 19.91
CA LYS A 112 -13.99 -7.79 19.89
C LYS A 112 -13.32 -8.29 21.18
N SER A 113 -13.95 -8.09 22.33
CA SER A 113 -13.42 -8.52 23.63
C SER A 113 -13.23 -10.03 23.71
N TRP A 114 -14.13 -10.83 23.12
CA TRP A 114 -13.97 -12.28 23.03
C TRP A 114 -12.82 -12.67 22.09
N LEU A 115 -12.70 -12.00 20.93
CA LEU A 115 -11.63 -12.26 19.96
C LEU A 115 -10.24 -11.95 20.57
N ASP A 116 -10.10 -10.81 21.23
CA ASP A 116 -8.86 -10.39 21.89
C ASP A 116 -8.52 -11.33 23.06
N ALA A 117 -9.52 -11.75 23.86
CA ALA A 117 -9.34 -12.73 24.92
C ALA A 117 -8.91 -14.10 24.38
N LYS A 118 -9.48 -14.55 23.26
CA LYS A 118 -9.11 -15.84 22.63
C LYS A 118 -7.67 -15.77 22.10
N LEU A 119 -7.31 -14.71 21.39
CA LEU A 119 -5.93 -14.46 20.91
C LEU A 119 -4.92 -14.42 22.07
N SER A 120 -5.29 -13.83 23.21
CA SER A 120 -4.44 -13.69 24.39
C SER A 120 -4.36 -14.98 25.24
N SER A 121 -5.44 -15.75 25.31
CA SER A 121 -5.49 -17.02 26.06
C SER A 121 -4.57 -18.08 25.47
N THR A 122 -4.37 -18.02 24.16
CA THR A 122 -3.51 -18.95 23.43
C THR A 122 -2.04 -18.53 23.48
N SER A 123 -1.73 -17.26 23.76
CA SER A 123 -0.36 -16.79 23.90
C SER A 123 0.30 -17.11 25.25
N VAL A 124 -0.33 -17.90 26.13
CA VAL A 124 0.20 -18.24 27.46
C VAL A 124 1.04 -19.53 27.46
N ASN A 125 1.09 -20.29 26.37
CA ASN A 125 2.19 -21.25 26.15
C ASN A 125 3.45 -20.50 25.68
N VAL A 126 3.90 -19.56 26.50
CA VAL A 126 5.27 -19.07 26.49
C VAL A 126 6.12 -20.26 26.94
N VAL A 127 6.47 -21.09 25.96
CA VAL A 127 7.66 -21.92 26.06
C VAL A 127 8.78 -20.93 26.37
N LYS A 128 9.20 -20.90 27.64
CA LYS A 128 10.53 -20.45 28.07
C LYS A 128 11.56 -21.41 27.45
N ALA A 129 11.61 -21.48 26.12
CA ALA A 129 12.80 -21.91 25.43
C ALA A 129 13.62 -20.63 25.36
N ASN A 130 14.81 -20.67 25.93
CA ASN A 130 15.87 -19.77 25.52
C ASN A 130 15.88 -19.83 23.98
N ALA A 131 15.31 -18.82 23.33
CA ALA A 131 15.29 -18.75 21.88
C ALA A 131 16.73 -18.45 21.50
N VAL A 132 17.52 -19.52 21.35
CA VAL A 132 18.86 -19.45 20.80
C VAL A 132 18.68 -18.84 19.42
N ALA A 133 19.25 -17.64 19.24
CA ALA A 133 19.26 -16.98 17.95
C ALA A 133 19.80 -17.97 16.91
N ASP A 134 19.24 -17.93 15.71
CA ASP A 134 19.70 -18.79 14.63
C ASP A 134 21.19 -18.51 14.37
N ASP A 135 22.00 -19.56 14.22
CA ASP A 135 23.46 -19.45 14.06
C ASP A 135 23.85 -18.56 12.86
N ARG A 136 22.95 -18.38 11.90
CA ARG A 136 23.14 -17.55 10.69
C ARG A 136 22.82 -16.08 10.90
N ASP A 137 22.29 -15.67 12.05
CA ASP A 137 21.85 -14.29 12.29
C ASP A 137 22.99 -13.28 12.10
N GLN A 138 24.19 -13.61 12.60
CA GLN A 138 25.38 -12.78 12.41
C GLN A 138 25.77 -12.69 10.92
N GLU A 139 25.87 -13.83 10.23
CA GLU A 139 26.22 -13.87 8.80
C GLU A 139 25.23 -13.05 7.97
N PHE A 140 23.93 -13.21 8.22
CA PHE A 140 22.87 -12.51 7.50
C PHE A 140 22.86 -11.01 7.81
N ALA A 141 23.11 -10.62 9.06
CA ALA A 141 23.23 -9.22 9.45
C ALA A 141 24.39 -8.52 8.71
N GLU A 142 25.52 -9.20 8.56
CA GLU A 142 26.66 -8.69 7.82
C GLU A 142 26.41 -8.60 6.30
N ILE A 143 25.72 -9.58 5.72
CA ILE A 143 25.30 -9.52 4.30
C ILE A 143 24.43 -8.29 4.06
N ILE A 144 23.47 -8.01 4.94
CA ILE A 144 22.63 -6.81 4.85
C ILE A 144 23.49 -5.55 4.99
N GLN A 145 24.37 -5.48 5.99
CA GLN A 145 25.22 -4.32 6.23
C GLN A 145 26.10 -3.99 5.02
N ARG A 146 26.70 -4.98 4.37
CA ARG A 146 27.52 -4.77 3.16
C ARG A 146 26.66 -4.45 1.93
N GLY A 147 25.53 -5.15 1.76
CA GLY A 147 24.68 -5.03 0.58
C GLY A 147 23.86 -3.74 0.55
N VAL A 148 23.50 -3.17 1.71
CA VAL A 148 22.65 -1.98 1.78
C VAL A 148 23.29 -0.76 1.13
N ILE A 149 24.62 -0.64 1.17
CA ILE A 149 25.38 0.43 0.53
C ILE A 149 25.04 0.50 -0.97
N ARG A 150 24.92 -0.65 -1.64
CA ARG A 150 24.55 -0.73 -3.06
C ARG A 150 23.11 -0.31 -3.33
N LEU A 151 22.21 -0.53 -2.38
CA LEU A 151 20.80 -0.12 -2.52
C LEU A 151 20.63 1.40 -2.43
N TYR A 152 21.52 2.08 -1.70
CA TYR A 152 21.52 3.54 -1.60
C TYR A 152 22.12 4.25 -2.82
N CYS A 153 22.92 3.56 -3.65
CA CYS A 153 23.55 4.15 -4.84
C CYS A 153 22.53 4.88 -5.74
N ILE A 154 22.90 6.09 -6.15
CA ILE A 154 22.08 6.94 -7.00
C ILE A 154 22.21 6.46 -8.46
N SER A 155 21.11 6.03 -9.06
CA SER A 155 21.08 5.47 -10.41
C SER A 155 19.69 5.56 -11.06
N LYS A 156 19.56 5.15 -12.33
CA LYS A 156 18.26 5.10 -13.02
C LYS A 156 17.29 4.11 -12.37
N SER A 157 17.81 2.96 -11.94
CA SER A 157 17.04 1.83 -11.40
C SER A 157 17.07 1.81 -9.87
N GLN A 158 17.03 2.98 -9.24
CA GLN A 158 16.97 3.09 -7.78
C GLN A 158 15.78 2.35 -7.20
N VAL A 159 16.07 1.49 -6.23
CA VAL A 159 15.08 0.83 -5.38
C VAL A 159 15.08 1.48 -4.00
N ARG A 160 13.91 1.51 -3.36
CA ARG A 160 13.80 1.98 -1.97
C ARG A 160 14.43 0.95 -1.04
N VAL A 161 15.20 1.41 -0.07
CA VAL A 161 15.77 0.54 0.98
C VAL A 161 14.67 0.24 2.01
N ASN A 162 13.81 -0.73 1.66
CA ASN A 162 12.76 -1.24 2.53
C ASN A 162 13.12 -2.66 3.01
N ILE A 163 12.36 -3.15 4.00
CA ILE A 163 12.57 -4.49 4.57
C ILE A 163 12.60 -5.57 3.49
N GLY A 164 11.69 -5.56 2.52
CA GLY A 164 11.63 -6.57 1.46
C GLY A 164 12.88 -6.58 0.58
N ASN A 165 13.35 -5.41 0.15
CA ASN A 165 14.53 -5.28 -0.70
C ASN A 165 15.81 -5.63 0.08
N MET A 166 15.90 -5.28 1.37
CA MET A 166 17.02 -5.71 2.21
C MET A 166 17.03 -7.22 2.42
N LEU A 167 15.87 -7.84 2.66
CA LEU A 167 15.76 -9.29 2.79
C LEU A 167 16.06 -10.04 1.50
N SER A 168 15.83 -9.42 0.33
CA SER A 168 16.21 -10.02 -0.95
C SER A 168 17.73 -10.14 -1.18
N LEU A 169 18.55 -9.49 -0.34
CA LEU A 169 20.01 -9.65 -0.35
C LEU A 169 20.43 -10.98 0.27
N LEU A 170 19.58 -11.60 1.09
CA LEU A 170 19.92 -12.83 1.81
C LEU A 170 19.89 -14.04 0.87
N PRO A 171 20.82 -14.99 1.03
CA PRO A 171 20.88 -16.20 0.20
C PRO A 171 19.69 -17.15 0.46
N LYS A 172 19.07 -17.06 1.65
CA LYS A 172 17.90 -17.85 2.04
C LYS A 172 16.83 -16.95 2.62
N LYS A 173 15.56 -17.28 2.32
CA LYS A 173 14.41 -16.58 2.89
C LYS A 173 14.33 -16.87 4.39
N ILE A 174 14.13 -15.82 5.16
CA ILE A 174 13.86 -15.91 6.61
C ILE A 174 12.37 -15.74 6.88
N VAL A 175 11.99 -15.97 8.14
CA VAL A 175 10.61 -15.87 8.61
C VAL A 175 10.06 -14.45 8.35
N PRO A 176 8.91 -14.31 7.66
CA PRO A 176 8.34 -13.00 7.31
C PRO A 176 7.66 -12.32 8.50
N ASN A 177 7.21 -13.09 9.50
CA ASN A 177 6.56 -12.56 10.69
C ASN A 177 7.55 -11.78 11.55
N LEU A 178 7.22 -10.53 11.89
CA LEU A 178 8.11 -9.64 12.65
C LEU A 178 8.45 -10.20 14.05
N ARG A 179 7.49 -10.78 14.76
CA ARG A 179 7.72 -11.29 16.12
C ARG A 179 8.63 -12.51 16.10
N GLU A 180 8.33 -13.46 15.23
CA GLU A 180 9.15 -14.67 15.06
C GLU A 180 10.56 -14.32 14.57
N ARG A 181 10.68 -13.35 13.65
CA ARG A 181 11.98 -12.87 13.18
C ARG A 181 12.77 -12.15 14.28
N LYS A 182 12.13 -11.37 15.15
CA LYS A 182 12.82 -10.72 16.28
C LYS A 182 13.41 -11.73 17.25
N LEU A 183 12.75 -12.87 17.43
CA LEU A 183 13.23 -13.96 18.30
C LEU A 183 14.34 -14.77 17.63
N ALA A 184 14.17 -15.14 16.36
CA ALA A 184 15.13 -16.00 15.65
C ALA A 184 16.33 -15.25 15.06
N PHE A 185 16.14 -13.99 14.67
CA PHE A 185 17.12 -13.16 13.95
C PHE A 185 17.17 -11.71 14.50
N PRO A 186 17.58 -11.51 15.77
CA PRO A 186 17.64 -10.20 16.40
C PRO A 186 18.61 -9.22 15.70
N LEU A 187 19.79 -9.66 15.28
CA LEU A 187 20.79 -8.81 14.63
C LEU A 187 20.36 -8.37 13.24
N VAL A 188 19.81 -9.30 12.44
CA VAL A 188 19.19 -8.95 11.16
C VAL A 188 18.07 -7.95 11.38
N THR A 189 17.21 -8.16 12.38
CA THR A 189 16.09 -7.22 12.62
C THR A 189 16.60 -5.83 13.00
N ALA A 190 17.64 -5.73 13.83
CA ALA A 190 18.26 -4.46 14.17
C ALA A 190 18.85 -3.75 12.92
N GLN A 191 19.51 -4.49 12.02
CA GLN A 191 20.03 -3.93 10.77
C GLN A 191 18.90 -3.45 9.84
N LEU A 192 17.80 -4.18 9.76
CA LEU A 192 16.63 -3.77 8.95
C LEU A 192 15.99 -2.49 9.47
N GLU A 193 15.84 -2.34 10.78
CA GLU A 193 15.27 -1.14 11.40
C GLU A 193 16.20 0.07 11.24
N LYS A 194 17.52 -0.13 11.46
CA LYS A 194 18.54 0.92 11.32
C LYS A 194 18.60 1.52 9.91
N ASN A 195 18.54 0.68 8.88
CA ASN A 195 18.68 1.10 7.48
C ASN A 195 17.34 1.31 6.77
N LEU A 196 16.23 1.38 7.50
CA LEU A 196 14.93 1.61 6.87
C LEU A 196 14.87 3.01 6.26
N GLU A 197 14.71 3.07 4.95
CA GLU A 197 14.60 4.34 4.24
C GLU A 197 13.15 4.82 4.19
N SER A 198 12.94 6.10 4.51
CA SER A 198 11.65 6.76 4.39
C SER A 198 11.22 6.92 2.92
N LEU A 199 9.94 7.14 2.67
CA LEU A 199 9.47 7.40 1.31
C LEU A 199 10.02 8.73 0.77
N TRP A 200 10.22 9.72 1.64
CA TRP A 200 10.71 11.04 1.27
C TRP A 200 12.19 11.04 0.90
N HIS A 201 13.03 10.36 1.69
CA HIS A 201 14.43 10.20 1.34
C HIS A 201 14.60 9.45 0.01
N PHE A 202 13.82 8.39 -0.21
CA PHE A 202 13.82 7.70 -1.50
C PHE A 202 13.45 8.63 -2.68
N ARG A 203 12.44 9.48 -2.51
CA ARG A 203 12.06 10.48 -3.53
C ARG A 203 13.17 11.50 -3.74
N LEU A 204 13.81 11.96 -2.68
CA LEU A 204 14.95 12.87 -2.73
C LEU A 204 16.08 12.30 -3.58
N ARG A 205 16.54 11.06 -3.33
CA ARG A 205 17.60 10.44 -4.16
C ARG A 205 17.23 10.35 -5.63
N ARG A 206 15.96 10.06 -5.93
CA ARG A 206 15.45 10.02 -7.30
C ARG A 206 15.40 11.40 -7.97
N VAL A 207 15.10 12.45 -7.21
CA VAL A 207 15.10 13.83 -7.70
C VAL A 207 16.53 14.29 -7.98
N VAL A 208 17.44 14.05 -7.05
CA VAL A 208 18.86 14.37 -7.19
C VAL A 208 19.45 13.72 -8.44
N TRP A 209 19.18 12.42 -8.66
CA TRP A 209 19.53 11.74 -9.91
C TRP A 209 18.92 12.41 -11.16
N ALA A 210 17.62 12.75 -11.09
CA ALA A 210 16.93 13.35 -12.23
C ALA A 210 17.50 14.73 -12.59
N ILE A 211 17.90 15.55 -11.61
CA ILE A 211 18.54 16.85 -11.84
C ILE A 211 19.88 16.67 -12.57
N SER A 212 20.72 15.74 -12.10
CA SER A 212 21.98 15.42 -12.78
C SER A 212 21.76 14.96 -14.22
N GLU A 213 20.74 14.13 -14.47
CA GLU A 213 20.41 13.67 -15.83
C GLU A 213 19.79 14.76 -16.70
N MET A 214 19.03 15.70 -16.14
CA MET A 214 18.51 16.86 -16.88
C MET A 214 19.66 17.71 -17.41
N HIS A 215 20.66 17.99 -16.56
CA HIS A 215 21.87 18.69 -16.97
C HIS A 215 22.62 17.93 -18.07
N ARG A 216 22.91 16.65 -17.85
CA ARG A 216 23.63 15.80 -18.81
C ARG A 216 22.94 15.72 -20.18
N LEU A 217 21.60 15.71 -20.19
CA LEU A 217 20.78 15.65 -21.39
C LEU A 217 20.37 17.02 -21.93
N LYS A 218 20.85 18.12 -21.33
CA LYS A 218 20.51 19.52 -21.70
C LYS A 218 18.99 19.75 -21.76
N ARG A 219 18.26 19.23 -20.79
CA ARG A 219 16.79 19.41 -20.67
C ARG A 219 16.46 20.47 -19.64
N ALA A 220 15.39 21.21 -19.90
CA ALA A 220 14.87 22.19 -18.96
C ALA A 220 14.43 21.51 -17.63
N PRO A 221 14.66 22.14 -16.46
CA PRO A 221 14.41 21.55 -15.15
C PRO A 221 12.93 21.67 -14.75
N ASN A 222 12.05 21.10 -15.58
CA ASN A 222 10.61 21.17 -15.42
C ASN A 222 9.97 19.78 -15.19
N ILE A 223 8.69 19.81 -14.86
CA ILE A 223 7.88 18.62 -14.57
C ILE A 223 7.87 17.62 -15.74
N THR A 224 7.92 18.08 -16.99
CA THR A 224 7.93 17.22 -18.16
C THR A 224 9.22 16.41 -18.22
N SER A 225 10.37 17.07 -18.05
CA SER A 225 11.67 16.39 -17.98
C SER A 225 11.73 15.43 -16.79
N LEU A 226 11.16 15.82 -15.64
CA LEU A 226 11.13 14.97 -14.46
C LEU A 226 10.35 13.69 -14.72
N ASN A 227 9.16 13.78 -15.32
CA ASN A 227 8.32 12.61 -15.61
C ASN A 227 8.93 11.69 -16.68
N LEU A 228 9.77 12.22 -17.56
CA LEU A 228 10.51 11.42 -18.53
C LEU A 228 11.61 10.58 -17.87
N LEU A 229 12.30 11.16 -16.88
CA LEU A 229 13.45 10.54 -16.24
C LEU A 229 13.04 9.68 -15.05
N SER A 230 12.06 10.12 -14.27
CA SER A 230 11.72 9.58 -12.96
C SER A 230 10.21 9.47 -12.75
N THR A 231 9.82 8.64 -11.77
CA THR A 231 8.42 8.44 -11.38
C THR A 231 8.05 9.23 -10.12
N VAL A 232 8.82 10.27 -9.79
CA VAL A 232 8.57 11.11 -8.61
C VAL A 232 7.32 11.96 -8.86
N PRO A 233 6.34 12.01 -7.93
CA PRO A 233 5.18 12.87 -8.06
C PRO A 233 5.56 14.36 -8.12
N ASN A 234 4.85 15.15 -8.92
CA ASN A 234 5.10 16.59 -9.05
C ASN A 234 5.07 17.32 -7.70
N GLN A 235 4.15 16.94 -6.82
CA GLN A 235 4.06 17.50 -5.47
C GLN A 235 5.33 17.25 -4.64
N ALA A 236 5.99 16.10 -4.83
CA ALA A 236 7.25 15.79 -4.14
C ALA A 236 8.39 16.62 -4.69
N TRP A 237 8.46 16.76 -6.01
CA TRP A 237 9.43 17.63 -6.66
C TRP A 237 9.32 19.07 -6.15
N THR A 238 8.14 19.67 -6.23
CA THR A 238 7.90 21.04 -5.78
C THR A 238 8.27 21.20 -4.31
N ALA A 239 7.80 20.31 -3.44
CA ALA A 239 8.11 20.36 -2.02
C ALA A 239 9.61 20.24 -1.71
N LEU A 240 10.36 19.44 -2.47
CA LEU A 240 11.81 19.28 -2.29
C LEU A 240 12.58 20.51 -2.78
N VAL A 241 12.24 21.03 -3.96
CA VAL A 241 12.86 22.24 -4.51
C VAL A 241 12.62 23.45 -3.61
N GLU A 242 11.40 23.62 -3.12
CA GLU A 242 11.04 24.68 -2.17
C GLU A 242 11.76 24.51 -0.84
N HIS A 243 11.74 23.30 -0.26
CA HIS A 243 12.31 23.06 1.07
C HIS A 243 13.83 23.26 1.14
N PHE A 244 14.55 22.86 0.08
CA PHE A 244 16.00 23.01 0.01
C PHE A 244 16.43 24.29 -0.73
N GLU A 245 15.49 25.13 -1.12
CA GLU A 245 15.72 26.40 -1.84
C GLU A 245 16.67 26.21 -3.04
N TRP A 246 16.45 25.14 -3.82
CA TRP A 246 17.35 24.77 -4.89
C TRP A 246 17.23 25.70 -6.09
N ASP A 247 18.35 26.33 -6.44
CA ASP A 247 18.51 27.06 -7.69
C ASP A 247 18.75 26.09 -8.86
N LEU A 248 17.66 25.74 -9.53
CA LEU A 248 17.68 24.81 -10.65
C LEU A 248 18.42 25.37 -11.87
N GLU A 249 18.40 26.68 -12.11
CA GLU A 249 19.11 27.30 -13.23
C GLU A 249 20.63 27.20 -13.03
N LYS A 250 21.09 27.42 -11.80
CA LYS A 250 22.49 27.21 -11.42
C LYS A 250 22.91 25.76 -11.60
N PHE A 251 22.07 24.81 -11.22
CA PHE A 251 22.31 23.37 -11.44
C PHE A 251 22.40 23.01 -12.92
N MET A 252 21.56 23.62 -13.78
CA MET A 252 21.61 23.39 -15.23
C MET A 252 22.80 24.08 -15.90
N SER A 253 23.39 25.09 -15.26
CA SER A 253 24.56 25.80 -15.82
C SER A 253 25.89 25.13 -15.47
N HIS A 254 26.03 24.64 -14.24
CA HIS A 254 27.30 24.10 -13.72
C HIS A 254 27.33 22.58 -13.63
N GLY A 255 26.17 21.94 -13.75
CA GLY A 255 25.99 20.53 -13.41
C GLY A 255 26.02 20.30 -11.90
N VAL A 256 25.64 19.08 -11.52
CA VAL A 256 25.57 18.66 -10.13
C VAL A 256 26.05 17.23 -10.02
N GLU A 257 26.94 16.99 -9.07
CA GLU A 257 27.33 15.65 -8.66
C GLU A 257 26.28 15.12 -7.65
N PRO A 258 25.56 14.03 -7.96
CA PRO A 258 24.39 13.60 -7.19
C PRO A 258 24.70 13.33 -5.71
N GLU A 259 25.79 12.63 -5.42
CA GLU A 259 26.17 12.21 -4.08
C GLU A 259 26.49 13.42 -3.20
N SER A 260 27.18 14.42 -3.75
CA SER A 260 27.51 15.69 -3.11
C SER A 260 26.26 16.53 -2.87
N LEU A 261 25.32 16.57 -3.81
CA LEU A 261 24.05 17.28 -3.60
C LEU A 261 23.24 16.62 -2.49
N LEU A 262 23.13 15.29 -2.49
CA LEU A 262 22.44 14.57 -1.42
C LEU A 262 23.11 14.82 -0.07
N ALA A 263 24.44 14.74 0.02
CA ALA A 263 25.17 15.00 1.26
C ALA A 263 24.94 16.43 1.80
N LYS A 264 24.87 17.44 0.92
CA LYS A 264 24.59 18.83 1.29
C LYS A 264 23.21 19.05 1.91
N THR A 265 22.24 18.17 1.63
CA THR A 265 20.91 18.27 2.26
C THR A 265 20.93 17.97 3.76
N GLY A 266 21.94 17.23 4.23
CA GLY A 266 22.09 16.88 5.65
C GLY A 266 20.98 16.01 6.24
N VAL A 267 20.06 15.49 5.43
CA VAL A 267 18.92 14.71 5.92
C VAL A 267 19.27 13.25 6.14
N SER A 268 18.69 12.65 7.17
CA SER A 268 18.79 11.20 7.43
C SER A 268 18.01 10.39 6.40
N TRP A 269 18.40 9.14 6.17
CA TRP A 269 17.61 8.21 5.35
C TRP A 269 16.22 7.92 5.92
N GLN A 270 15.99 8.17 7.21
CA GLN A 270 14.68 8.09 7.88
C GLN A 270 13.89 9.40 7.85
N TRP A 271 14.37 10.44 7.16
CA TRP A 271 13.71 11.75 7.15
C TRP A 271 12.27 11.71 6.62
N ASP A 272 11.31 12.18 7.41
CA ASP A 272 9.88 12.13 7.10
C ASP A 272 9.40 13.22 6.13
N GLY A 273 10.32 13.97 5.55
CA GLY A 273 10.04 14.99 4.54
C GLY A 273 9.92 16.42 5.11
N PRO A 274 9.64 17.41 4.23
CA PRO A 274 9.53 18.80 4.64
C PRO A 274 8.39 19.02 5.66
N PRO A 275 8.55 19.95 6.62
CA PRO A 275 7.50 20.27 7.58
C PRO A 275 6.16 20.58 6.92
N GLY A 276 5.06 20.06 7.48
CA GLY A 276 3.71 20.31 6.97
C GLY A 276 3.34 19.55 5.69
N LYS A 277 4.23 18.73 5.13
CA LYS A 277 3.97 17.91 3.94
C LYS A 277 3.73 16.42 4.27
N SER A 278 3.14 16.12 5.43
CA SER A 278 2.77 14.74 5.86
C SER A 278 1.60 14.12 5.09
N ALA A 279 1.13 14.76 4.02
CA ALA A 279 0.00 14.25 3.25
C ALA A 279 0.36 12.90 2.59
N ALA A 280 -0.61 11.99 2.57
CA ALA A 280 -0.57 10.80 1.72
C ALA A 280 -0.49 11.27 0.26
N MET A 281 0.74 11.42 -0.24
CA MET A 281 1.03 11.81 -1.60
C MET A 281 0.70 10.61 -2.49
N GLY A 282 -0.59 10.47 -2.78
CA GLY A 282 -1.17 9.37 -3.53
C GLY A 282 -0.46 9.19 -4.86
N GLY A 283 -0.24 7.93 -5.25
CA GLY A 283 0.22 7.64 -6.61
C GLY A 283 -0.87 8.06 -7.58
N ARG A 284 -0.58 9.03 -8.48
CA ARG A 284 -1.42 9.50 -9.60
C ARG A 284 -2.94 9.24 -9.41
N SER A 285 -3.50 9.70 -8.29
CA SER A 285 -4.95 9.67 -8.08
C SER A 285 -5.55 10.87 -8.81
N TYR A 286 -6.58 10.62 -9.60
CA TYR A 286 -7.35 11.64 -10.30
C TYR A 286 -7.82 12.71 -9.32
N VAL A 287 -7.45 13.97 -9.57
CA VAL A 287 -7.99 15.11 -8.85
C VAL A 287 -9.33 15.47 -9.50
N PRO A 288 -10.45 15.46 -8.76
CA PRO A 288 -11.73 15.92 -9.30
C PRO A 288 -11.64 17.43 -9.59
N ILE A 289 -12.05 17.82 -10.80
CA ILE A 289 -12.18 19.23 -11.19
C ILE A 289 -13.26 19.84 -10.30
N ARG A 290 -12.90 20.84 -9.49
CA ARG A 290 -13.89 21.68 -8.80
C ARG A 290 -14.65 22.46 -9.87
N LYS A 291 -15.96 22.23 -9.96
CA LYS A 291 -16.84 23.15 -10.68
C LYS A 291 -16.92 24.44 -9.86
N GLU A 292 -16.42 25.52 -10.41
CA GLU A 292 -16.77 26.86 -9.93
C GLU A 292 -18.29 27.05 -10.14
N ILE A 293 -18.94 27.51 -9.08
CA ILE A 293 -20.37 27.80 -9.07
C ILE A 293 -20.52 29.17 -9.72
N LEU A 294 -21.15 29.19 -10.88
CA LEU A 294 -21.89 30.36 -11.39
C LEU A 294 -23.35 30.18 -11.02
#